data_AF-A0A968U711-F1
#
_entry.id   AF-A0A968U711-F1
#
_cell.length_a   1.000
_cell.length_b   1.000
_cell.length_c   1.000
_cell.angle_alpha   90.00
_cell.angle_beta   90.00
_cell.angle_gamma   90.00
#
_symmetry.space_group_name_H-M   'P 1'
#
loop_
_entity.id
_entity.type
_entity.pdbx_description
1 polymer ?
#
loop_
_entity_poly.entity_id
_entity_poly.type
_entity_poly.pdbx_seq_one_letter_code
_entity_poly.pdbx_strand_id
1 'polypeptide(L)'
;YKSDALREIATAYAQLEDEATAAEVLNAALTSAQTIQDDGYKSDALSAIVATSWALGDVQEQQSLLDAVQEVAQRGRHGGVILEMVLLYAKQEQWNRALSLLRGYGNVDTFAELLTIRAESRNPKLIDGAVVLQAVASGNPGSYILETTIQSDDQSCEQRADWWEITTLDGELIARQVLDTAHREEQPFTSQRDSVNIAADQEVLIRAHFHNDLEGSSGYSDQALQGSVEGGFKSVRLSPRFAGWLESEEPQPGQCAE
;
A
#
# COMPACT_ATOMS: atom_id res chain seq x y z
N TYR A 1 16.12 -13.78 17.48
CA TYR A 1 16.94 -14.64 16.57
C TYR A 1 16.10 -15.39 15.54
N LYS A 2 15.26 -16.39 15.91
CA LYS A 2 14.42 -17.08 14.92
C LYS A 2 13.29 -16.21 14.35
N SER A 3 12.65 -15.38 15.18
CA SER A 3 11.64 -14.42 14.75
C SER A 3 12.20 -13.35 13.81
N ASP A 4 13.38 -12.79 14.13
CA ASP A 4 14.04 -11.80 13.27
C ASP A 4 14.42 -12.36 11.90
N ALA A 5 14.96 -13.59 11.87
CA ALA A 5 15.29 -14.27 10.62
C ALA A 5 14.03 -14.58 9.78
N LEU A 6 12.94 -14.99 10.42
CA LEU A 6 11.67 -15.23 9.72
C LEU A 6 11.04 -13.93 9.20
N ARG A 7 11.18 -12.83 9.94
CA ARG A 7 10.76 -11.49 9.49
C ARG A 7 11.57 -11.03 8.28
N GLU A 8 12.89 -11.22 8.30
CA GLU A 8 13.75 -10.87 7.17
C GLU A 8 13.48 -11.77 5.96
N ILE A 9 13.24 -13.07 6.16
CA ILE A 9 12.85 -13.98 5.07
C ILE A 9 11.49 -13.57 4.48
N ALA A 10 10.47 -13.36 5.29
CA ALA A 10 9.16 -12.91 4.78
C ALA A 10 9.25 -11.56 4.04
N THR A 11 10.14 -10.66 4.49
CA THR A 11 10.35 -9.34 3.87
C THR A 11 11.14 -9.43 2.55
N ALA A 12 12.19 -10.26 2.49
CA ALA A 12 13.01 -10.43 1.30
C ALA A 12 12.26 -11.14 0.15
N TYR A 13 11.30 -12.01 0.48
CA TYR A 13 10.57 -12.79 -0.52
C TYR A 13 9.33 -12.06 -1.08
N ALA A 14 8.77 -11.09 -0.35
CA ALA A 14 7.76 -10.15 -0.87
C ALA A 14 8.26 -9.27 -2.04
N GLN A 15 9.57 -9.33 -2.35
CA GLN A 15 10.20 -8.64 -3.47
C GLN A 15 10.54 -9.59 -4.64
N LEU A 16 10.14 -10.86 -4.57
CA LEU A 16 10.36 -11.81 -5.66
C LEU A 16 9.22 -11.75 -6.67
N GLU A 17 9.56 -11.82 -7.95
CA GLU A 17 8.63 -11.83 -9.10
C GLU A 17 7.78 -13.12 -9.20
N ASP A 18 8.01 -14.11 -8.32
CA ASP A 18 7.29 -15.40 -8.32
C ASP A 18 6.36 -15.52 -7.11
N GLU A 19 5.09 -15.18 -7.33
CA GLU A 19 4.00 -15.19 -6.35
C GLU A 19 3.80 -16.57 -5.70
N ALA A 20 3.87 -17.65 -6.48
CA ALA A 20 3.68 -19.01 -5.98
C ALA A 20 4.81 -19.40 -5.01
N THR A 21 6.05 -19.03 -5.36
CA THR A 21 7.20 -19.22 -4.46
C THR A 21 7.05 -18.37 -3.18
N ALA A 22 6.53 -17.14 -3.28
CA ALA A 22 6.28 -16.30 -2.10
C ALA A 22 5.25 -16.94 -1.15
N ALA A 23 4.18 -17.53 -1.68
CA ALA A 23 3.15 -18.22 -0.89
C ALA A 23 3.70 -19.46 -0.17
N GLU A 24 4.47 -20.30 -0.85
CA GLU A 24 5.12 -21.46 -0.24
C GLU A 24 6.03 -21.05 0.93
N VAL A 25 6.79 -19.97 0.76
CA VAL A 25 7.72 -19.46 1.77
C VAL A 25 6.97 -18.91 2.98
N LEU A 26 5.89 -18.13 2.79
CA LEU A 26 5.08 -17.65 3.91
C LEU A 26 4.40 -18.80 4.67
N ASN A 27 3.98 -19.85 3.98
CA ASN A 27 3.44 -21.06 4.62
C ASN A 27 4.52 -21.81 5.43
N ALA A 28 5.75 -21.90 4.91
CA ALA A 28 6.88 -22.45 5.66
C ALA A 28 7.25 -21.58 6.88
N ALA A 29 7.15 -20.26 6.76
CA ALA A 29 7.34 -19.33 7.86
C ALA A 29 6.26 -19.49 8.94
N LEU A 30 4.99 -19.67 8.54
CA LEU A 30 3.89 -19.96 9.46
C LEU A 30 4.13 -21.27 10.21
N THR A 31 4.52 -22.33 9.50
CA THR A 31 4.87 -23.62 10.12
C THR A 31 5.99 -23.44 11.15
N SER A 32 7.01 -22.66 10.82
CA SER A 32 8.11 -22.36 11.73
C SER A 32 7.66 -21.54 12.95
N ALA A 33 6.81 -20.52 12.74
CA ALA A 33 6.25 -19.69 13.80
C ALA A 33 5.43 -20.51 14.82
N GLN A 34 4.68 -21.50 14.36
CA GLN A 34 3.93 -22.42 15.24
C GLN A 34 4.83 -23.19 16.22
N THR A 35 6.09 -23.45 15.85
CA THR A 35 7.06 -24.17 16.72
C THR A 35 7.71 -23.28 17.78
N ILE A 36 7.54 -21.96 17.71
CA ILE A 36 8.09 -21.01 18.68
C ILE A 36 7.39 -21.21 20.03
N GLN A 37 8.17 -21.40 21.09
CA GLN A 37 7.66 -21.64 22.45
C GLN A 37 7.29 -20.34 23.17
N ASP A 38 8.05 -19.28 22.92
CA ASP A 38 7.79 -17.96 23.51
C ASP A 38 6.63 -17.27 22.78
N ASP A 39 5.59 -16.89 23.52
CA ASP A 39 4.37 -16.31 22.95
C ASP A 39 4.62 -14.93 22.33
N GLY A 40 5.58 -14.15 22.85
CA GLY A 40 5.95 -12.85 22.30
C GLY A 40 6.59 -13.02 20.92
N TYR A 41 7.63 -13.85 20.83
CA TYR A 41 8.30 -14.11 19.55
C TYR A 41 7.40 -14.81 18.52
N LYS A 42 6.44 -15.61 18.97
CA LYS A 42 5.42 -16.18 18.08
C LYS A 42 4.51 -15.09 17.54
N SER A 43 4.01 -14.20 18.40
CA SER A 43 3.18 -13.06 17.99
C SER A 43 3.92 -12.20 16.97
N ASP A 44 5.18 -11.86 17.22
CA ASP A 44 5.99 -11.06 16.30
C ASP A 44 6.15 -11.73 14.92
N ALA A 45 6.39 -13.05 14.91
CA ALA A 45 6.50 -13.81 13.67
C ALA A 45 5.17 -13.86 12.90
N LEU A 46 4.05 -14.06 13.59
CA LEU A 46 2.72 -14.06 12.98
C LEU A 46 2.37 -12.68 12.41
N SER A 47 2.64 -11.59 13.14
CA SER A 47 2.48 -10.22 12.67
C SER A 47 3.29 -9.96 11.40
N ALA A 48 4.56 -10.37 11.36
CA ALA A 48 5.38 -10.25 10.16
C ALA A 48 4.78 -10.99 8.95
N ILE A 49 4.17 -12.17 9.16
CA ILE A 49 3.48 -12.93 8.10
C ILE A 49 2.22 -12.19 7.63
N VAL A 50 1.42 -11.64 8.55
CA VAL A 50 0.22 -10.84 8.19
C VAL A 50 0.62 -9.65 7.33
N ALA A 51 1.60 -8.85 7.78
CA ALA A 51 2.08 -7.67 7.06
C ALA A 51 2.63 -7.99 5.66
N THR A 52 3.27 -9.14 5.49
CA THR A 52 3.86 -9.56 4.19
C THR A 52 2.88 -10.26 3.28
N SER A 53 1.75 -10.75 3.80
CA SER A 53 0.72 -11.44 3.00
C SER A 53 0.16 -10.59 1.85
N TRP A 54 0.25 -9.25 1.92
CA TRP A 54 -0.14 -8.37 0.81
C TRP A 54 0.68 -8.54 -0.46
N ALA A 55 1.91 -9.07 -0.36
CA ALA A 55 2.78 -9.26 -1.50
C ALA A 55 2.47 -10.54 -2.30
N LEU A 56 1.48 -11.35 -1.87
CA LEU A 56 1.19 -12.62 -2.54
C LEU A 56 0.51 -12.49 -3.90
N GLY A 57 -0.06 -11.33 -4.25
CA GLY A 57 -0.75 -11.10 -5.53
C GLY A 57 -2.05 -11.89 -5.71
N ASP A 58 -1.99 -13.21 -5.54
CA ASP A 58 -3.12 -14.13 -5.54
C ASP A 58 -3.98 -13.98 -4.27
N VAL A 59 -5.20 -13.48 -4.48
CA VAL A 59 -6.18 -13.24 -3.42
C VAL A 59 -6.56 -14.54 -2.69
N GLN A 60 -6.65 -15.66 -3.40
CA GLN A 60 -7.07 -16.94 -2.82
C GLN A 60 -5.98 -17.52 -1.90
N GLU A 61 -4.71 -17.46 -2.32
CA GLU A 61 -3.57 -17.87 -1.52
C GLU A 61 -3.39 -16.95 -0.31
N GLN A 62 -3.50 -15.63 -0.51
CA GLN A 62 -3.48 -14.66 0.58
C GLN A 62 -4.57 -14.96 1.62
N GLN A 63 -5.81 -15.19 1.19
CA GLN A 63 -6.89 -15.51 2.14
C GLN A 63 -6.66 -16.84 2.85
N SER A 64 -6.15 -17.87 2.15
CA SER A 64 -5.83 -19.16 2.77
C SER A 64 -4.77 -19.01 3.86
N LEU A 65 -3.72 -18.21 3.61
CA LEU A 65 -2.67 -17.93 4.57
C LEU A 65 -3.23 -17.17 5.80
N LEU A 66 -4.02 -16.13 5.57
CA LEU A 66 -4.62 -15.33 6.65
C LEU A 66 -5.57 -16.17 7.52
N ASP A 67 -6.41 -17.02 6.92
CA ASP A 67 -7.29 -17.92 7.66
C ASP A 67 -6.48 -18.88 8.56
N ALA A 68 -5.35 -19.40 8.07
CA ALA A 68 -4.44 -20.24 8.85
C ALA A 68 -3.77 -19.46 9.99
N VAL A 69 -3.30 -18.23 9.74
CA VAL A 69 -2.73 -17.36 10.77
C VAL A 69 -3.76 -17.03 11.85
N GLN A 70 -5.00 -16.72 11.45
CA GLN A 70 -6.10 -16.41 12.36
C GLN A 70 -6.35 -17.58 13.33
N GLU A 71 -6.38 -18.80 12.82
CA GLU A 71 -6.61 -20.01 13.62
C GLU A 71 -5.52 -20.18 14.70
N VAL A 72 -4.25 -19.97 14.32
CA VAL A 72 -3.12 -20.02 15.26
C VAL A 72 -3.22 -18.90 16.28
N ALA A 73 -3.48 -17.67 15.84
CA ALA A 73 -3.59 -16.49 16.68
C ALA A 73 -4.71 -16.61 17.72
N GLN A 74 -5.88 -17.14 17.32
CA GLN A 74 -7.00 -17.39 18.22
C GLN A 74 -6.69 -18.45 19.26
N ARG A 75 -6.09 -19.59 18.86
CA ARG A 75 -5.68 -20.66 19.79
C ARG A 75 -4.67 -20.16 20.83
N GLY A 76 -3.69 -19.36 20.39
CA GLY A 76 -2.65 -18.79 21.25
C GLY A 76 -3.06 -17.53 22.01
N ARG A 77 -4.27 -17.00 21.77
CA ARG A 77 -4.75 -15.71 22.32
C ARG A 77 -3.83 -14.53 21.97
N HIS A 78 -3.24 -14.54 20.77
CA HIS A 78 -2.40 -13.47 20.25
C HIS A 78 -3.27 -12.30 19.74
N GLY A 79 -3.86 -11.54 20.67
CA GLY A 79 -4.80 -10.46 20.34
C GLY A 79 -4.22 -9.38 19.43
N GLY A 80 -2.93 -9.05 19.57
CA GLY A 80 -2.26 -8.08 18.69
C GLY A 80 -2.31 -8.46 17.21
N VAL A 81 -1.99 -9.72 16.90
CA VAL A 81 -2.06 -10.27 15.52
C VAL A 81 -3.49 -10.17 14.98
N ILE A 82 -4.48 -10.48 15.81
CA ILE A 82 -5.89 -10.39 15.40
C ILE A 82 -6.31 -8.95 15.08
N LEU A 83 -5.89 -7.98 15.89
CA LEU A 83 -6.18 -6.57 15.62
C LEU A 83 -5.48 -6.08 14.35
N GLU A 84 -4.24 -6.53 14.09
CA GLU A 84 -3.55 -6.25 12.83
C GLU A 84 -4.31 -6.81 11.62
N MET A 85 -4.81 -8.04 11.72
CA MET A 85 -5.65 -8.65 10.69
C MET A 85 -6.95 -7.87 10.44
N VAL A 86 -7.57 -7.29 11.49
CA VAL A 86 -8.75 -6.43 11.34
C VAL A 86 -8.45 -5.24 10.42
N LEU A 87 -7.32 -4.56 10.63
CA LEU A 87 -6.91 -3.40 9.84
C LEU A 87 -6.56 -3.79 8.41
N LEU A 88 -5.85 -4.91 8.23
CA LEU A 88 -5.54 -5.45 6.91
C LEU A 88 -6.83 -5.77 6.12
N TYR A 89 -7.80 -6.45 6.74
CA TYR A 89 -9.09 -6.72 6.09
C TYR A 89 -9.85 -5.43 5.75
N ALA A 90 -9.78 -4.41 6.61
CA ALA A 90 -10.42 -3.12 6.34
C ALA A 90 -9.82 -2.40 5.13
N LYS A 91 -8.48 -2.38 5.03
CA LYS A 91 -7.75 -1.81 3.90
C LYS A 91 -8.02 -2.55 2.59
N GLN A 92 -8.34 -3.84 2.66
CA GLN A 92 -8.81 -4.66 1.52
C GLN A 92 -10.34 -4.60 1.30
N GLU A 93 -11.03 -3.65 1.94
CA GLU A 93 -12.49 -3.48 1.87
C GLU A 93 -13.32 -4.69 2.34
N GLN A 94 -12.72 -5.64 3.06
CA GLN A 94 -13.38 -6.83 3.62
C GLN A 94 -14.06 -6.51 4.95
N TRP A 95 -14.93 -5.49 4.95
CA TRP A 95 -15.55 -4.91 6.15
C TRP A 95 -16.29 -5.93 7.02
N ASN A 96 -16.93 -6.92 6.41
CA ASN A 96 -17.65 -7.96 7.14
C ASN A 96 -16.69 -8.83 7.98
N ARG A 97 -15.53 -9.19 7.42
CA ARG A 97 -14.49 -9.96 8.14
C ARG A 97 -13.85 -9.10 9.22
N ALA A 98 -13.45 -7.87 8.89
CA ALA A 98 -12.87 -6.92 9.84
C ALA A 98 -13.78 -6.69 11.06
N LEU A 99 -15.06 -6.36 10.83
CA LEU A 99 -16.03 -6.11 11.90
C LEU A 99 -16.37 -7.37 12.69
N SER A 100 -16.51 -8.52 12.04
CA SER A 100 -16.77 -9.79 12.73
C SER A 100 -15.62 -10.14 13.68
N LEU A 101 -14.38 -9.98 13.22
CA LEU A 101 -13.19 -10.29 13.99
C LEU A 101 -13.01 -9.32 15.16
N LEU A 102 -13.18 -8.01 14.92
CA LEU A 102 -13.07 -6.97 15.96
C LEU A 102 -14.11 -7.13 17.08
N ARG A 103 -15.36 -7.47 16.75
CA ARG A 103 -16.43 -7.69 17.74
C ARG A 103 -16.12 -8.82 18.71
N GLY A 104 -15.33 -9.82 18.28
CA GLY A 104 -14.87 -10.90 19.14
C GLY A 104 -13.79 -10.49 20.15
N TYR A 105 -13.06 -9.40 19.88
CA TYR A 105 -11.89 -8.97 20.67
C TYR A 105 -12.10 -7.68 21.46
N GLY A 106 -12.95 -6.76 21.00
CA GLY A 106 -13.38 -5.58 21.77
C GLY A 106 -12.25 -4.60 22.12
N ASN A 107 -11.59 -4.02 21.11
CA ASN A 107 -10.56 -3.00 21.27
C ASN A 107 -11.06 -1.64 20.73
N VAL A 108 -11.06 -0.60 21.58
CA VAL A 108 -11.56 0.74 21.22
C VAL A 108 -10.63 1.45 20.23
N ASP A 109 -9.31 1.31 20.39
CA ASP A 109 -8.31 1.95 19.53
C ASP A 109 -8.40 1.38 18.11
N THR A 110 -8.46 0.05 17.97
CA THR A 110 -8.67 -0.60 16.67
C THR A 110 -10.03 -0.26 16.07
N PHE A 111 -11.06 -0.01 16.88
CA PHE A 111 -12.34 0.48 16.38
C PHE A 111 -12.22 1.90 15.81
N ALA A 112 -11.48 2.78 16.48
CA ALA A 112 -11.19 4.12 15.98
C ALA A 112 -10.41 4.06 14.66
N GLU A 113 -9.34 3.27 14.59
CA GLU A 113 -8.56 3.05 13.36
C GLU A 113 -9.41 2.47 12.23
N LEU A 114 -10.27 1.49 12.51
CA LEU A 114 -11.19 0.92 11.53
C LEU A 114 -12.15 1.98 10.97
N LEU A 115 -12.65 2.89 11.82
CA LEU A 115 -13.48 4.01 11.39
C LEU A 115 -12.69 5.03 10.57
N THR A 116 -11.42 5.28 10.91
CA THR A 116 -10.52 6.15 10.14
C THR A 116 -10.31 5.59 8.74
N ILE A 117 -9.93 4.31 8.60
CA ILE A 117 -9.79 3.65 7.29
C ILE A 117 -11.09 3.73 6.49
N ARG A 118 -12.25 3.58 7.16
CA ARG A 118 -13.56 3.72 6.49
C ARG A 118 -13.83 5.15 6.02
N ALA A 119 -13.47 6.16 6.81
CA ALA A 119 -13.62 7.56 6.43
C ALA A 119 -12.71 7.89 5.23
N GLU A 120 -11.44 7.49 5.28
CA GLU A 120 -10.46 7.65 4.20
C GLU A 120 -10.90 6.94 2.91
N SER A 121 -11.45 5.71 3.00
CA SER A 121 -11.97 4.99 1.81
C SER A 121 -13.09 5.74 1.08
N ARG A 122 -13.84 6.59 1.80
CA ARG A 122 -14.92 7.42 1.24
C ARG A 122 -14.46 8.80 0.83
N ASN A 123 -13.38 9.28 1.44
CA ASN A 123 -12.81 10.60 1.18
C ASN A 123 -11.29 10.51 1.32
N PRO A 124 -10.57 10.12 0.24
CA PRO A 124 -9.11 9.98 0.27
C PRO A 124 -8.36 11.26 0.64
N LYS A 125 -9.00 12.44 0.57
CA LYS A 125 -8.44 13.71 1.05
C LYS A 125 -8.14 13.76 2.55
N LEU A 126 -8.61 12.77 3.31
CA LEU A 126 -8.34 12.65 4.74
C LEU A 126 -7.03 11.90 5.04
N ILE A 127 -6.40 11.31 4.02
CA ILE A 127 -5.14 10.61 4.17
C ILE A 127 -4.03 11.66 4.20
N ASP A 128 -3.19 11.61 5.22
CA ASP A 128 -2.04 12.51 5.39
C ASP A 128 -1.04 12.32 4.23
N GLY A 129 -0.45 13.43 3.78
CA GLY A 129 0.53 13.46 2.69
C GLY A 129 -0.10 13.61 1.31
N ALA A 130 0.54 13.05 0.27
CA ALA A 130 0.09 13.17 -1.11
C ALA A 130 -0.75 11.96 -1.54
N VAL A 131 -1.90 12.24 -2.15
CA VAL A 131 -2.83 11.24 -2.70
C VAL A 131 -3.37 11.64 -4.07
N VAL A 132 -3.66 10.65 -4.91
CA VAL A 132 -4.28 10.86 -6.23
C VAL A 132 -5.77 10.64 -6.10
N LEU A 133 -6.56 11.71 -6.28
CA LEU A 133 -8.01 11.68 -6.14
C LEU A 133 -8.71 11.24 -7.43
N GLN A 134 -8.15 11.60 -8.57
CA GLN A 134 -8.73 11.32 -9.88
C GLN A 134 -7.62 11.23 -10.94
N ALA A 135 -7.82 10.37 -11.94
CA ALA A 135 -7.05 10.34 -13.16
C ALA A 135 -7.99 10.28 -14.36
N VAL A 136 -7.77 11.16 -15.35
CA VAL A 136 -8.51 11.21 -16.61
C VAL A 136 -7.52 11.06 -17.76
N ALA A 137 -7.72 10.02 -18.57
CA ALA A 137 -6.91 9.79 -19.75
C ALA A 137 -7.59 10.36 -21.00
N SER A 138 -6.80 10.91 -21.91
CA SER A 138 -7.25 11.35 -23.24
C SER A 138 -6.21 10.95 -24.30
N GLY A 139 -6.63 10.88 -25.56
CA GLY A 139 -5.77 10.43 -26.67
C GLY A 139 -5.99 8.96 -27.04
N ASN A 140 -4.94 8.30 -27.53
CA ASN A 140 -5.00 6.95 -28.08
C ASN A 140 -4.13 5.96 -27.28
N PRO A 141 -4.45 4.65 -27.31
CA PRO A 141 -3.60 3.60 -26.74
C PRO A 141 -2.13 3.75 -27.13
N GLY A 142 -1.23 3.62 -26.16
CA GLY A 142 0.22 3.76 -26.35
C GLY A 142 0.73 5.22 -26.42
N SER A 143 -0.15 6.22 -26.39
CA SER A 143 0.25 7.63 -26.42
C SER A 143 -0.76 8.51 -25.67
N TYR A 144 -1.18 8.08 -24.49
CA TYR A 144 -2.16 8.81 -23.70
C TYR A 144 -1.56 10.08 -23.07
N ILE A 145 -2.43 11.04 -22.83
CA ILE A 145 -2.22 12.16 -21.91
C ILE A 145 -3.04 11.83 -20.67
N LEU A 146 -2.39 11.76 -19.50
CA LEU A 146 -3.06 11.60 -18.22
C LEU A 146 -3.06 12.91 -17.46
N GLU A 147 -4.24 13.36 -17.08
CA GLU A 147 -4.47 14.46 -16.17
C GLU A 147 -4.88 13.89 -14.81
N THR A 148 -4.15 14.26 -13.75
CA THR A 148 -4.37 13.75 -12.39
C THR A 148 -4.67 14.87 -11.42
N THR A 149 -5.71 14.70 -10.61
CA THR A 149 -6.03 15.59 -9.50
C THR A 149 -5.41 15.04 -8.22
N ILE A 150 -4.58 15.85 -7.56
CA ILE A 150 -3.78 15.48 -6.40
C ILE A 150 -4.23 16.33 -5.21
N GLN A 151 -4.38 15.68 -4.07
CA GLN A 151 -4.43 16.35 -2.77
C GLN A 151 -3.10 16.12 -2.09
N SER A 152 -2.52 17.19 -1.55
CA SER A 152 -1.29 17.12 -0.78
C SER A 152 -1.29 18.15 0.34
N ASP A 153 -0.55 17.87 1.40
CA ASP A 153 -0.40 18.76 2.56
C ASP A 153 0.78 19.73 2.39
N ASP A 154 0.98 20.25 1.19
CA ASP A 154 2.10 21.12 0.84
C ASP A 154 2.22 22.32 1.80
N GLN A 155 3.39 22.48 2.43
CA GLN A 155 3.73 23.61 3.32
C GLN A 155 4.96 24.39 2.84
N SER A 156 5.87 23.75 2.12
CA SER A 156 7.12 24.35 1.66
C SER A 156 7.76 23.46 0.60
N CYS A 157 8.90 23.88 0.06
CA CYS A 157 9.72 22.98 -0.75
C CYS A 157 10.16 21.72 0.03
N GLU A 158 10.38 21.79 1.33
CA GLU A 158 10.78 20.60 2.09
C GLU A 158 9.58 19.72 2.53
N GLN A 159 8.35 20.16 2.26
CA GLN A 159 7.13 19.44 2.62
C GLN A 159 6.11 19.64 1.51
N ARG A 160 6.21 18.82 0.46
CA ARG A 160 5.35 18.88 -0.73
C ARG A 160 5.25 17.56 -1.47
N ALA A 161 4.28 17.44 -2.37
CA ALA A 161 4.30 16.39 -3.37
C ALA A 161 5.49 16.59 -4.34
N ASP A 162 6.37 15.59 -4.46
CA ASP A 162 7.50 15.64 -5.40
C ASP A 162 7.10 15.21 -6.81
N TRP A 163 6.26 14.18 -6.88
CA TRP A 163 5.82 13.58 -8.12
C TRP A 163 4.56 12.78 -7.92
N TRP A 164 3.93 12.47 -9.05
CA TRP A 164 3.04 11.33 -9.17
C TRP A 164 3.54 10.43 -10.28
N GLU A 165 3.25 9.14 -10.15
CA GLU A 165 3.78 8.10 -11.03
C GLU A 165 2.74 7.07 -11.38
N ILE A 166 3.05 6.35 -12.46
CA ILE A 166 2.28 5.25 -13.01
C ILE A 166 3.17 4.02 -12.96
N THR A 167 2.69 2.95 -12.35
CA THR A 167 3.42 1.68 -12.27
C THR A 167 2.58 0.52 -12.81
N THR A 168 3.24 -0.59 -13.13
CA THR A 168 2.56 -1.89 -13.22
C THR A 168 2.01 -2.28 -11.85
N LEU A 169 1.17 -3.31 -11.80
CA LEU A 169 0.66 -3.87 -10.55
C LEU A 169 1.78 -4.48 -9.68
N ASP A 170 2.92 -4.83 -10.30
CA ASP A 170 4.09 -5.42 -9.63
C ASP A 170 5.11 -4.35 -9.19
N GLY A 171 4.88 -3.08 -9.54
CA GLY A 171 5.72 -1.97 -9.09
C GLY A 171 6.81 -1.53 -10.06
N GLU A 172 6.77 -1.96 -11.32
CA GLU A 172 7.66 -1.42 -12.36
C GLU A 172 7.20 -0.02 -12.77
N LEU A 173 8.12 0.94 -12.85
CA LEU A 173 7.83 2.32 -13.23
C LEU A 173 7.52 2.41 -14.75
N ILE A 174 6.32 2.88 -15.09
CA ILE A 174 5.90 3.15 -16.47
C ILE A 174 6.18 4.60 -16.85
N ALA A 175 5.77 5.53 -15.99
CA ALA A 175 5.98 6.96 -16.20
C ALA A 175 5.93 7.70 -14.87
N ARG A 176 6.62 8.84 -14.82
CA ARG A 176 6.58 9.77 -13.69
C ARG A 176 6.39 11.19 -14.19
N GLN A 177 5.64 11.97 -13.42
CA GLN A 177 5.50 13.41 -13.57
C GLN A 177 6.05 14.09 -12.32
N VAL A 178 7.21 14.71 -12.48
CA VAL A 178 7.85 15.50 -11.43
C VAL A 178 7.12 16.83 -11.25
N LEU A 179 7.00 17.27 -10.00
CA LEU A 179 6.42 18.53 -9.56
C LEU A 179 7.53 19.39 -8.96
N ASP A 180 7.76 20.58 -9.54
CA ASP A 180 8.88 21.45 -9.19
C ASP A 180 8.49 22.58 -8.22
N THR A 181 7.22 22.68 -7.85
CA THR A 181 6.66 23.78 -7.07
C THR A 181 5.73 23.24 -5.98
N ALA A 182 5.69 23.89 -4.82
CA ALA A 182 4.72 23.57 -3.77
C ALA A 182 3.34 24.22 -4.07
N HIS A 183 2.27 23.43 -4.00
CA HIS A 183 0.89 23.84 -4.30
C HIS A 183 0.10 24.26 -3.06
N ARG A 184 0.68 25.10 -2.19
CA ARG A 184 0.09 25.49 -0.88
C ARG A 184 -1.30 26.12 -0.97
N GLU A 185 -1.48 26.99 -1.96
CA GLU A 185 -2.68 27.84 -2.10
C GLU A 185 -3.74 27.22 -3.02
N GLU A 186 -3.45 26.07 -3.62
CA GLU A 186 -4.31 25.36 -4.57
C GLU A 186 -4.40 23.88 -4.18
N GLN A 187 -5.45 23.53 -3.43
CA GLN A 187 -5.72 22.13 -3.07
C GLN A 187 -7.20 21.78 -3.25
N PRO A 188 -7.52 20.67 -3.94
CA PRO A 188 -6.59 19.85 -4.73
C PRO A 188 -6.12 20.59 -6.00
N PHE A 189 -4.93 20.27 -6.50
CA PHE A 189 -4.41 20.78 -7.77
C PHE A 189 -4.41 19.70 -8.84
N THR A 190 -4.20 20.09 -10.10
CA THR A 190 -4.18 19.17 -11.24
C THR A 190 -2.84 19.25 -11.98
N SER A 191 -2.30 18.10 -12.35
CA SER A 191 -1.04 17.95 -13.08
C SER A 191 -1.23 16.98 -14.24
N GLN A 192 -0.43 17.12 -15.30
CA GLN A 192 -0.57 16.36 -16.54
C GLN A 192 0.75 15.68 -16.92
N ARG A 193 0.65 14.45 -17.43
CA ARG A 193 1.75 13.72 -18.07
C ARG A 193 1.37 13.32 -19.50
N ASP A 194 2.18 13.74 -20.45
CA ASP A 194 2.04 13.35 -21.86
C ASP A 194 2.77 12.04 -22.17
N SER A 195 2.43 11.41 -23.31
CA SER A 195 3.14 10.25 -23.86
C SER A 195 3.19 9.04 -22.91
N VAL A 196 2.08 8.78 -22.21
CA VAL A 196 1.93 7.58 -21.38
C VAL A 196 1.66 6.37 -22.28
N ASN A 197 2.63 5.46 -22.34
CA ASN A 197 2.61 4.27 -23.19
C ASN A 197 1.99 3.07 -22.46
N ILE A 198 0.66 3.02 -22.41
CA ILE A 198 -0.12 1.90 -21.85
C ILE A 198 -1.21 1.49 -22.84
N ALA A 199 -1.61 0.21 -22.81
CA ALA A 199 -2.79 -0.25 -23.55
C ALA A 199 -4.09 0.26 -22.89
N ALA A 200 -5.21 0.22 -23.62
CA ALA A 200 -6.50 0.71 -23.10
C ALA A 200 -7.01 -0.10 -21.90
N ASP A 201 -6.79 -1.42 -21.95
CA ASP A 201 -7.26 -2.42 -20.99
C ASP A 201 -6.19 -2.79 -19.95
N GLN A 202 -4.95 -2.32 -20.10
CA GLN A 202 -3.86 -2.59 -19.18
C GLN A 202 -4.14 -1.95 -17.81
N GLU A 203 -4.18 -2.78 -16.76
CA GLU A 203 -4.26 -2.30 -15.39
C GLU A 203 -2.93 -1.70 -14.93
N VAL A 204 -3.01 -0.54 -14.30
CA VAL A 204 -1.88 0.19 -13.73
C VAL A 204 -2.26 0.76 -12.36
N LEU A 205 -1.24 1.16 -11.61
CA LEU A 205 -1.39 1.94 -10.39
C LEU A 205 -0.93 3.37 -10.63
N ILE A 206 -1.65 4.35 -10.05
CA ILE A 206 -1.28 5.76 -10.06
C ILE A 206 -1.23 6.25 -8.61
N ARG A 207 -0.07 6.73 -8.17
CA ARG A 207 0.16 7.18 -6.79
C ARG A 207 1.03 8.43 -6.74
N ALA A 208 0.97 9.14 -5.62
CA ALA A 208 1.76 10.35 -5.39
C ALA A 208 2.79 10.12 -4.27
N HIS A 209 3.95 10.76 -4.41
CA HIS A 209 5.00 10.78 -3.40
C HIS A 209 4.99 12.14 -2.71
N PHE A 210 5.09 12.13 -1.38
CA PHE A 210 5.23 13.31 -0.55
C PHE A 210 6.62 13.36 0.07
N HIS A 211 7.38 14.40 -0.28
CA HIS A 211 8.63 14.72 0.38
C HIS A 211 8.36 15.01 1.85
N ASN A 212 8.92 14.19 2.72
CA ASN A 212 9.00 14.50 4.13
C ASN A 212 10.40 14.18 4.64
N ASP A 213 10.83 14.97 5.61
CA ASP A 213 12.13 14.96 6.23
C ASP A 213 12.25 13.94 7.39
N LEU A 214 11.30 12.99 7.48
CA LEU A 214 11.33 11.93 8.49
C LEU A 214 12.19 10.75 8.00
N GLU A 215 13.43 10.68 8.47
CA GLU A 215 14.35 9.58 8.18
C GLU A 215 13.68 8.20 8.37
N GLY A 216 13.67 7.39 7.31
CA GLY A 216 13.20 6.00 7.33
C GLY A 216 11.70 5.80 7.08
N SER A 217 10.93 6.88 6.87
CA SER A 217 9.56 6.77 6.36
C SER A 217 9.57 6.87 4.83
N SER A 218 8.79 6.01 4.17
CA SER A 218 8.48 6.22 2.76
C SER A 218 7.68 7.51 2.60
N GLY A 219 7.90 8.25 1.52
CA GLY A 219 7.08 9.41 1.15
C GLY A 219 5.76 9.01 0.49
N TYR A 220 5.57 7.74 0.15
CA TYR A 220 4.29 7.24 -0.35
C TYR A 220 3.28 7.05 0.77
N SER A 221 2.06 7.56 0.55
CA SER A 221 0.90 7.09 1.29
C SER A 221 0.57 5.64 0.90
N ASP A 222 -0.28 4.97 1.68
CA ASP A 222 -0.78 3.65 1.32
C ASP A 222 -1.96 3.70 0.33
N GLN A 223 -2.18 4.83 -0.36
CA GLN A 223 -3.25 5.02 -1.34
C GLN A 223 -2.71 5.06 -2.77
N ALA A 224 -3.46 4.46 -3.69
CA ALA A 224 -3.29 4.64 -5.12
C ALA A 224 -4.64 4.59 -5.83
N LEU A 225 -4.66 5.03 -7.09
CA LEU A 225 -5.70 4.66 -8.03
C LEU A 225 -5.26 3.41 -8.80
N GLN A 226 -6.12 2.40 -8.89
CA GLN A 226 -5.91 1.20 -9.70
C GLN A 226 -6.97 1.13 -10.79
N GLY A 227 -6.57 0.73 -12.00
CA GLY A 227 -7.48 0.41 -13.09
C GLY A 227 -6.83 0.62 -14.45
N SER A 228 -7.67 0.77 -15.48
CA SER A 228 -7.24 0.98 -16.86
C SER A 228 -7.98 2.15 -17.48
N VAL A 229 -7.52 2.62 -18.65
CA VAL A 229 -8.20 3.72 -19.36
C VAL A 229 -9.62 3.32 -19.78
N GLU A 230 -9.82 2.08 -20.22
CA GLU A 230 -11.12 1.54 -20.61
C GLU A 230 -12.00 1.22 -19.40
N GLY A 231 -11.43 0.66 -18.34
CA GLY A 231 -12.16 0.22 -17.14
C GLY A 231 -12.43 1.34 -16.12
N GLY A 232 -11.74 2.47 -16.25
CA GLY A 232 -11.71 3.52 -15.24
C GLY A 232 -10.83 3.15 -14.03
N PHE A 233 -10.64 4.13 -13.15
CA PHE A 233 -9.78 4.02 -11.99
C PHE A 233 -10.58 4.07 -10.69
N LYS A 234 -10.18 3.29 -9.69
CA LYS A 234 -10.73 3.30 -8.34
C LYS A 234 -9.63 3.44 -7.31
N SER A 235 -9.94 4.06 -6.17
CA SER A 235 -9.00 4.12 -5.05
C SER A 235 -8.80 2.73 -4.45
N VAL A 236 -7.55 2.38 -4.15
CA VAL A 236 -7.15 1.14 -3.48
C VAL A 236 -6.13 1.45 -2.39
N ARG A 237 -5.95 0.51 -1.44
CA ARG A 237 -4.86 0.56 -0.47
C ARG A 237 -3.74 -0.39 -0.87
N LEU A 238 -2.51 0.10 -0.77
CA LEU A 238 -1.31 -0.65 -1.11
C LEU A 238 -0.60 -1.14 0.14
N SER A 239 0.24 -2.17 -0.03
CA SER A 239 1.20 -2.55 0.99
C SER A 239 2.14 -1.36 1.28
N PRO A 240 2.49 -1.09 2.56
CA PRO A 240 3.49 -0.07 2.90
C PRO A 240 4.88 -0.29 2.25
N ARG A 241 5.12 -1.47 1.67
CA ARG A 241 6.38 -1.84 1.01
C ARG A 241 6.27 -1.89 -0.51
N PHE A 242 5.10 -1.59 -1.07
CA PHE A 242 4.89 -1.64 -2.50
C PHE A 242 5.84 -0.67 -3.21
N ALA A 243 6.71 -1.21 -4.08
CA ALA A 243 7.58 -0.44 -4.96
C ALA A 243 8.36 0.70 -4.28
N GLY A 244 8.82 0.48 -3.04
CA GLY A 244 9.53 1.52 -2.27
C GLY A 244 10.88 1.91 -2.87
N TRP A 245 11.50 1.02 -3.65
CA TRP A 245 12.75 1.33 -4.37
C TRP A 245 12.60 2.45 -5.41
N LEU A 246 11.37 2.73 -5.86
CA LEU A 246 11.10 3.80 -6.82
C LEU A 246 11.41 5.20 -6.27
N GLU A 247 11.49 5.38 -4.95
CA GLU A 247 11.90 6.67 -4.36
C GLU A 247 13.29 7.14 -4.84
N SER A 248 14.18 6.21 -5.19
CA SER A 248 15.52 6.52 -5.70
C SER A 248 15.68 6.44 -7.22
N GLU A 249 14.63 6.05 -7.95
CA GLU A 249 14.67 5.92 -9.41
C GLU A 249 14.50 7.26 -10.12
N GLU A 250 15.13 7.44 -11.28
CA GLU A 250 14.94 8.65 -12.11
C GLU A 250 13.60 8.61 -12.86
N PRO A 251 12.97 9.77 -13.16
CA PRO A 251 13.43 11.13 -12.87
C PRO A 251 13.18 11.54 -11.41
N GLN A 252 14.15 12.25 -10.83
CA GLN A 252 14.07 12.88 -9.51
C GLN A 252 13.72 14.38 -9.61
N PRO A 253 13.10 14.98 -8.57
CA PRO A 253 12.82 16.41 -8.53
C PRO A 253 14.11 17.22 -8.56
N GLY A 254 14.11 18.27 -9.37
CA GLY A 254 15.18 19.26 -9.41
C GLY A 254 15.13 20.21 -8.21
N GLN A 255 15.75 21.38 -8.35
CA GLN A 255 15.57 22.45 -7.37
C GLN A 255 14.12 22.92 -7.38
N CYS A 256 13.52 23.00 -6.20
CA CYS A 256 12.17 23.52 -6.02
C CYS A 256 12.11 25.02 -6.32
N ALA A 257 11.08 25.45 -7.03
CA ALA A 257 10.70 26.84 -7.16
C ALA A 257 9.77 27.25 -6.00
N GLU A 258 10.08 28.37 -5.35
CA GLU A 258 9.27 28.94 -4.24
C GLU A 258 8.02 29.69 -4.71
#